data_AF-A0A928MS49-F1
#
_entry.id   AF-A0A928MS49-F1
#
_cell.length_a   1.000
_cell.length_b   1.000
_cell.length_c   1.000
_cell.angle_alpha   90.00
_cell.angle_beta   90.00
_cell.angle_gamma   90.00
#
_symmetry.space_group_name_H-M   'P 1'
#
loop_
_entity.id
_entity.type
_entity.pdbx_description
1 polymer ?
#
loop_
_entity_poly.entity_id
_entity_poly.type
_entity_poly.pdbx_seq_one_letter_code
_entity_poly.pdbx_strand_id
1 'polypeptide(L)'
;MKKPELLAPAGDLIKLKTAIDYGADAVYIGGKAFSLRVASDNFSYDEMKEGLEYAHSRGKKVYVALNIIAHNRDFENLKEYLKSLEELQVDGVIVADLGIMSFIKKYAPSLHIHVSTQASITNYETVGFYKEALGATRVVLARELSFEEIKEIKNSYPDLEIECFVHGAMCISYSGRCLLSNYMTGRNSNEGDCAQSCRWKYHLMEEKRPGEFMPVYEDDRGTFIFNSKDICMIEHIDKLVEAGISSFKIEGRVKSEYYVATVVKAYRDAIDDYFSGKPFNPQLKEELKKISHRQYTTGFYFGKPDNTAQVYTTNSYVRNYELIGTVVDYIEETKEVVIEQRNRFFKGDELEILMPDVPFIKITASKIINEDNEEIDVAPHPQMKVRIPCEVKIPTGSFVRKEKLL
;
A
#
# COMPACT_ATOMS: atom_id res chain seq x y z
N MET A 1 -13.40 -20.69 9.27
CA MET A 1 -13.07 -19.77 8.16
C MET A 1 -11.55 -19.63 8.10
N LYS A 2 -10.94 -19.62 6.91
CA LYS A 2 -9.49 -19.40 6.77
C LYS A 2 -9.19 -17.93 6.98
N LYS A 3 -8.16 -17.60 7.77
CA LYS A 3 -7.69 -16.23 7.97
C LYS A 3 -7.13 -15.68 6.66
N PRO A 4 -7.56 -14.49 6.19
CA PRO A 4 -7.04 -13.90 4.96
C PRO A 4 -5.59 -13.46 5.16
N GLU A 5 -4.81 -13.52 4.09
CA GLU A 5 -3.45 -12.99 4.05
C GLU A 5 -3.50 -11.46 4.03
N LEU A 6 -2.73 -10.79 4.90
CA LEU A 6 -2.50 -9.35 4.80
C LEU A 6 -1.31 -9.07 3.87
N LEU A 7 -1.59 -8.57 2.66
CA LEU A 7 -0.58 -8.28 1.64
C LEU A 7 -0.22 -6.79 1.62
N ALA A 8 1.01 -6.49 2.01
CA ALA A 8 1.53 -5.14 2.13
C ALA A 8 2.41 -4.72 0.93
N PRO A 9 2.42 -3.43 0.55
CA PRO A 9 3.34 -2.90 -0.45
C PRO A 9 4.74 -2.70 0.12
N ALA A 10 5.78 -3.02 -0.65
CA ALA A 10 7.14 -2.64 -0.34
C ALA A 10 7.84 -2.03 -1.57
N GLY A 11 8.27 -0.77 -1.43
CA GLY A 11 8.98 -0.02 -2.47
C GLY A 11 10.50 -0.22 -2.47
N ASP A 12 11.03 -0.64 -1.32
CA ASP A 12 12.45 -0.90 -1.05
C ASP A 12 12.55 -1.91 0.12
N LEU A 13 13.78 -2.32 0.44
CA LEU A 13 14.08 -3.31 1.46
C LEU A 13 13.68 -2.87 2.88
N ILE A 14 13.79 -1.58 3.21
CA ILE A 14 13.42 -1.05 4.53
C ILE A 14 11.90 -1.17 4.72
N LYS A 15 11.12 -0.79 3.70
CA LYS A 15 9.66 -0.93 3.68
C LYS A 15 9.23 -2.40 3.74
N LEU A 16 9.98 -3.31 3.11
CA LEU A 16 9.73 -4.76 3.23
C LEU A 16 9.86 -5.23 4.67
N LYS A 17 10.99 -4.93 5.31
CA LYS A 17 11.25 -5.32 6.72
C LYS A 17 10.20 -4.70 7.64
N THR A 18 9.93 -3.40 7.47
CA THR A 18 8.89 -2.66 8.19
C THR A 18 7.52 -3.31 8.05
N ALA A 19 7.09 -3.65 6.83
CA ALA A 19 5.78 -4.28 6.62
C ALA A 19 5.67 -5.61 7.38
N ILE A 20 6.72 -6.43 7.32
CA ILE A 20 6.76 -7.74 7.99
C ILE A 20 6.73 -7.58 9.51
N ASP A 21 7.57 -6.69 10.05
CA ASP A 21 7.65 -6.44 11.49
C ASP A 21 6.32 -5.90 12.05
N TYR A 22 5.60 -5.10 11.26
CA TYR A 22 4.29 -4.54 11.66
C TYR A 22 3.11 -5.49 11.38
N GLY A 23 3.38 -6.72 10.93
CA GLY A 23 2.38 -7.79 10.91
C GLY A 23 1.85 -8.21 9.55
N ALA A 24 2.49 -7.81 8.44
CA ALA A 24 2.12 -8.34 7.13
C ALA A 24 2.34 -9.86 7.07
N ASP A 25 1.46 -10.57 6.35
CA ASP A 25 1.63 -12.00 6.06
C ASP A 25 2.43 -12.21 4.78
N ALA A 26 2.33 -11.26 3.87
CA ALA A 26 3.11 -11.21 2.64
C ALA A 26 3.40 -9.77 2.23
N VAL A 27 4.43 -9.58 1.42
CA VAL A 27 4.77 -8.30 0.80
C VAL A 27 4.83 -8.44 -0.71
N TYR A 28 4.45 -7.40 -1.44
CA TYR A 28 4.70 -7.33 -2.88
C TYR A 28 5.69 -6.22 -3.23
N ILE A 29 6.72 -6.61 -3.99
CA ILE A 29 7.84 -5.77 -4.40
C ILE A 29 7.86 -5.56 -5.92
N GLY A 30 8.69 -4.65 -6.40
CA GLY A 30 9.02 -4.51 -7.81
C GLY A 30 10.52 -4.71 -8.03
N GLY A 31 10.90 -5.44 -9.06
CA GLY A 31 12.29 -5.45 -9.54
C GLY A 31 12.60 -4.19 -10.35
N LYS A 32 13.88 -3.94 -10.61
CA LYS A 32 14.33 -2.84 -11.49
C LYS A 32 13.84 -2.96 -12.94
N ALA A 33 13.38 -4.15 -13.34
CA ALA A 33 12.78 -4.41 -14.64
C ALA A 33 11.35 -4.97 -14.47
N PHE A 34 10.51 -4.78 -15.48
CA PHE A 34 9.19 -5.41 -15.63
C PHE A 34 8.13 -5.13 -14.55
N SER A 35 8.40 -4.22 -13.61
CA SER A 35 7.43 -3.76 -12.59
C SER A 35 6.94 -2.35 -12.91
N LEU A 36 5.63 -2.13 -12.77
CA LEU A 36 5.07 -0.78 -12.75
C LEU A 36 5.48 -0.05 -11.46
N ARG A 37 5.44 1.30 -11.45
CA ARG A 37 5.91 2.19 -10.36
C ARG A 37 7.42 2.42 -10.38
N VAL A 38 7.88 3.07 -11.45
CA VAL A 38 9.28 3.52 -11.63
C VAL A 38 9.72 4.51 -10.53
N ALA A 39 8.77 5.19 -9.89
CA ALA A 39 9.05 6.13 -8.79
C ALA A 39 9.38 5.46 -7.43
N SER A 40 9.28 4.13 -7.32
CA SER A 40 9.84 3.38 -6.18
C SER A 40 11.30 3.05 -6.46
N ASP A 41 12.14 2.91 -5.42
CA ASP A 41 13.55 2.56 -5.59
C ASP A 41 13.72 1.20 -6.30
N ASN A 42 12.77 0.28 -6.03
CA ASN A 42 12.72 -1.09 -6.55
C ASN A 42 13.96 -1.92 -6.19
N PHE A 43 13.82 -3.23 -6.26
CA PHE A 43 14.81 -4.16 -5.72
C PHE A 43 15.82 -4.56 -6.79
N SER A 44 17.10 -4.48 -6.45
CA SER A 44 18.16 -5.26 -7.10
C SER A 44 18.04 -6.74 -6.76
N TYR A 45 18.83 -7.57 -7.44
CA TYR A 45 18.88 -9.01 -7.16
C TYR A 45 19.31 -9.28 -5.71
N ASP A 46 20.35 -8.62 -5.22
CA ASP A 46 20.88 -8.82 -3.86
C ASP A 46 19.89 -8.35 -2.79
N GLU A 47 19.24 -7.19 -2.98
CA GLU A 47 18.20 -6.71 -2.07
C GLU A 47 16.97 -7.63 -2.07
N MET A 48 16.61 -8.21 -3.23
CA MET A 48 15.52 -9.16 -3.31
C MET A 48 15.85 -10.43 -2.54
N LYS A 49 17.08 -10.95 -2.70
CA LYS A 49 17.57 -12.10 -1.95
C LYS A 49 17.55 -11.84 -0.44
N GLU A 50 18.08 -10.71 0.01
CA GLU A 50 18.06 -10.34 1.43
C GLU A 50 16.61 -10.21 1.96
N GLY A 51 15.72 -9.59 1.18
CA GLY A 51 14.31 -9.46 1.53
C GLY A 51 13.58 -10.80 1.65
N LEU A 52 13.86 -11.75 0.75
CA LEU A 52 13.33 -13.12 0.80
C LEU A 52 13.83 -13.86 2.04
N GLU A 53 15.13 -13.84 2.30
CA GLU A 53 15.71 -14.46 3.51
C GLU A 53 15.08 -13.88 4.79
N TYR A 54 14.90 -12.55 4.84
CA TYR A 54 14.24 -11.87 5.96
C TYR A 54 12.79 -12.34 6.15
N ALA A 55 12.03 -12.44 5.05
CA ALA A 55 10.62 -12.83 5.09
C ALA A 55 10.43 -14.32 5.41
N HIS A 56 11.14 -15.20 4.71
CA HIS A 56 11.03 -16.65 4.87
C HIS A 56 11.47 -17.10 6.27
N SER A 57 12.49 -16.48 6.86
CA SER A 57 12.90 -16.75 8.26
C SER A 57 11.81 -16.42 9.29
N ARG A 58 10.80 -15.63 8.91
CA ARG A 58 9.62 -15.28 9.73
C ARG A 58 8.33 -15.96 9.23
N GLY A 59 8.44 -16.91 8.29
CA GLY A 59 7.29 -17.60 7.69
C GLY A 59 6.40 -16.68 6.85
N LYS A 60 6.94 -15.57 6.33
CA LYS A 60 6.23 -14.58 5.50
C LYS A 60 6.61 -14.74 4.04
N LYS A 61 5.74 -14.28 3.13
CA LYS A 61 5.91 -14.47 1.68
C LYS A 61 6.32 -13.18 0.96
N VAL A 62 6.99 -13.32 -0.18
CA VAL A 62 7.37 -12.21 -1.06
C VAL A 62 6.88 -12.47 -2.48
N TYR A 63 6.07 -11.56 -2.99
CA TYR A 63 5.57 -11.57 -4.37
C TYR A 63 6.26 -10.51 -5.21
N VAL A 64 6.63 -10.85 -6.44
CA VAL A 64 7.31 -9.92 -7.35
C VAL A 64 6.35 -9.41 -8.41
N ALA A 65 6.18 -8.09 -8.50
CA ALA A 65 5.42 -7.50 -9.58
C ALA A 65 6.16 -7.64 -10.92
N LEU A 66 5.48 -8.25 -11.88
CA LEU A 66 5.87 -8.43 -13.27
C LEU A 66 4.72 -7.94 -14.18
N ASN A 67 4.20 -6.77 -13.85
CA ASN A 67 2.88 -6.31 -14.27
C ASN A 67 2.90 -5.24 -15.38
N ILE A 68 3.98 -5.14 -16.16
CA ILE A 68 3.97 -4.34 -17.39
C ILE A 68 3.06 -4.96 -18.44
N ILE A 69 2.69 -4.15 -19.44
CA ILE A 69 2.18 -4.64 -20.72
C ILE A 69 3.36 -4.71 -21.69
N ALA A 70 3.75 -5.91 -22.12
CA ALA A 70 5.01 -6.13 -22.80
C ALA A 70 4.97 -5.70 -24.27
N HIS A 71 6.09 -5.14 -24.73
CA HIS A 71 6.43 -5.02 -26.14
C HIS A 71 7.43 -6.12 -26.53
N ASN A 72 7.61 -6.37 -27.83
CA ASN A 72 8.49 -7.45 -28.32
C ASN A 72 9.89 -7.44 -27.69
N ARG A 73 10.48 -6.24 -27.51
CA ARG A 73 11.80 -6.06 -26.88
C ARG A 73 11.89 -6.61 -25.45
N ASP A 74 10.78 -6.61 -24.72
CA ASP A 74 10.74 -7.02 -23.31
C ASP A 74 10.94 -8.54 -23.18
N PHE A 75 10.63 -9.32 -24.23
CA PHE A 75 10.83 -10.77 -24.24
C PHE A 75 12.28 -11.21 -24.44
N GLU A 76 13.18 -10.31 -24.85
CA GLU A 76 14.60 -10.64 -25.09
C GLU A 76 15.33 -11.06 -23.80
N ASN A 77 15.04 -10.38 -22.69
CA ASN A 77 15.68 -10.63 -21.38
C ASN A 77 14.72 -11.25 -20.34
N LEU A 78 13.45 -11.44 -20.70
CA LEU A 78 12.44 -11.94 -19.78
C LEU A 78 12.77 -13.36 -19.30
N LYS A 79 13.35 -14.19 -20.16
CA LYS A 79 13.67 -15.58 -19.84
C LYS A 79 14.70 -15.69 -18.73
N GLU A 80 15.80 -14.94 -18.83
CA GLU A 80 16.83 -14.91 -17.78
C GLU A 80 16.25 -14.35 -16.47
N TYR A 81 15.43 -13.31 -16.56
CA TYR A 81 14.79 -12.72 -15.38
C TYR A 81 13.86 -13.70 -14.67
N LEU A 82 13.01 -14.43 -15.41
CA LEU A 82 12.11 -15.42 -14.79
C LEU A 82 12.87 -16.57 -14.11
N LYS A 83 13.97 -17.04 -14.71
CA LYS A 83 14.83 -18.05 -14.10
C LYS A 83 15.46 -17.56 -12.81
N SER A 84 15.93 -16.31 -12.78
CA SER A 84 16.53 -15.75 -11.58
C SER A 84 15.51 -15.63 -10.43
N LEU A 85 14.24 -15.34 -10.75
CA LEU A 85 13.15 -15.37 -9.76
C LEU A 85 12.84 -16.79 -9.24
N GLU A 86 12.87 -17.81 -10.10
CA GLU A 86 12.74 -19.21 -9.66
C GLU A 86 13.91 -19.65 -8.75
N GLU A 87 15.14 -19.28 -9.12
CA GLU A 87 16.34 -19.58 -8.34
C GLU A 87 16.30 -18.91 -6.96
N LEU A 88 15.77 -17.69 -6.88
CA LEU A 88 15.50 -16.98 -5.62
C LEU A 88 14.31 -17.57 -4.84
N GLN A 89 13.54 -18.48 -5.42
CA GLN A 89 12.37 -19.09 -4.81
C GLN A 89 11.31 -18.07 -4.37
N VAL A 90 11.02 -17.09 -5.24
CA VAL A 90 9.94 -16.13 -4.97
C VAL A 90 8.59 -16.85 -4.85
N ASP A 91 7.73 -16.40 -3.93
CA ASP A 91 6.46 -17.08 -3.63
C ASP A 91 5.41 -16.92 -4.75
N GLY A 92 5.64 -16.01 -5.69
CA GLY A 92 4.77 -15.79 -6.84
C GLY A 92 5.05 -14.48 -7.57
N VAL A 93 4.54 -14.37 -8.78
CA VAL A 93 4.68 -13.19 -9.65
C VAL A 93 3.31 -12.58 -9.94
N ILE A 94 3.22 -11.25 -9.85
CA ILE A 94 1.99 -10.49 -10.12
C ILE A 94 2.03 -9.98 -11.55
N VAL A 95 1.25 -10.58 -12.46
CA VAL A 95 1.41 -10.43 -13.92
C VAL A 95 0.15 -9.85 -14.56
N ALA A 96 0.31 -8.98 -15.56
CA ALA A 96 -0.82 -8.40 -16.31
C ALA A 96 -0.92 -8.96 -17.74
N ASP A 97 0.22 -9.04 -18.42
CA ASP A 97 0.30 -9.41 -19.84
C ASP A 97 0.10 -10.92 -20.09
N LEU A 98 -0.76 -11.26 -21.05
CA LEU A 98 -1.06 -12.65 -21.43
C LEU A 98 0.15 -13.37 -22.03
N GLY A 99 0.96 -12.66 -22.80
CA GLY A 99 2.19 -13.18 -23.39
C GLY A 99 3.20 -13.54 -22.30
N ILE A 100 3.42 -12.66 -21.33
CA ILE A 100 4.25 -12.94 -20.15
C ILE A 100 3.73 -14.16 -19.38
N MET A 101 2.42 -14.26 -19.10
CA MET A 101 1.85 -15.42 -18.38
C MET A 101 2.11 -16.74 -19.13
N SER A 102 1.87 -16.76 -20.44
CA SER A 102 2.17 -17.93 -21.29
C SER A 102 3.67 -18.25 -21.30
N PHE A 103 4.52 -17.23 -21.30
CA PHE A 103 5.97 -17.35 -21.25
C PHE A 103 6.47 -17.94 -19.92
N ILE A 104 5.88 -17.53 -18.79
CA ILE A 104 6.15 -18.12 -17.46
C ILE A 104 5.83 -19.61 -17.47
N LYS A 105 4.64 -20.01 -17.93
CA LYS A 105 4.29 -21.44 -18.01
C LYS A 105 5.29 -22.28 -18.80
N LYS A 106 5.93 -21.68 -19.82
CA LYS A 106 6.88 -22.37 -20.68
C LYS A 106 8.29 -22.43 -20.09
N TYR A 107 8.75 -21.37 -19.43
CA TYR A 107 10.16 -21.21 -19.07
C TYR A 107 10.43 -21.15 -17.56
N ALA A 108 9.41 -20.91 -16.75
CA ALA A 108 9.47 -20.85 -15.29
C ALA A 108 8.18 -21.43 -14.65
N PRO A 109 7.84 -22.70 -14.91
CA PRO A 109 6.56 -23.29 -14.52
C PRO A 109 6.38 -23.48 -13.01
N SER A 110 7.45 -23.32 -12.20
CA SER A 110 7.33 -23.40 -10.74
C SER A 110 6.83 -22.09 -10.12
N LEU A 111 6.89 -20.98 -10.84
CA LEU A 111 6.39 -19.69 -10.36
C LEU A 111 4.86 -19.67 -10.34
N HIS A 112 4.31 -19.32 -9.17
CA HIS A 112 2.88 -19.07 -9.02
C HIS A 112 2.48 -17.76 -9.72
N ILE A 113 1.46 -17.83 -10.58
CA ILE A 113 0.95 -16.67 -11.32
C ILE A 113 -0.22 -16.05 -10.56
N HIS A 114 -0.03 -14.81 -10.12
CA HIS A 114 -1.06 -13.95 -9.55
C HIS A 114 -1.48 -12.91 -10.58
N VAL A 115 -2.75 -12.91 -11.01
CA VAL A 115 -3.19 -11.98 -12.06
C VAL A 115 -3.35 -10.58 -11.48
N SER A 116 -2.58 -9.63 -12.00
CA SER A 116 -2.59 -8.21 -11.65
C SER A 116 -3.95 -7.57 -11.89
N THR A 117 -4.31 -6.59 -11.05
CA THR A 117 -5.49 -5.74 -11.22
C THR A 117 -5.53 -5.02 -12.58
N GLN A 118 -4.39 -4.86 -13.25
CA GLN A 118 -4.33 -4.33 -14.62
C GLN A 118 -5.08 -5.17 -15.66
N ALA A 119 -5.28 -6.47 -15.40
CA ALA A 119 -6.12 -7.32 -16.23
C ALA A 119 -7.61 -6.93 -16.17
N SER A 120 -8.00 -6.11 -15.18
CA SER A 120 -9.36 -5.58 -15.02
C SER A 120 -10.43 -6.68 -14.94
N ILE A 121 -10.19 -7.68 -14.09
CA ILE A 121 -11.06 -8.83 -13.91
C ILE A 121 -12.35 -8.43 -13.20
N THR A 122 -13.49 -8.54 -13.89
CA THR A 122 -14.82 -8.15 -13.39
C THR A 122 -15.85 -9.27 -13.41
N ASN A 123 -15.54 -10.46 -13.93
CA ASN A 123 -16.52 -11.54 -14.08
C ASN A 123 -15.85 -12.92 -13.95
N TYR A 124 -16.67 -13.93 -13.64
CA TYR A 124 -16.19 -15.29 -13.40
C TYR A 124 -15.65 -15.97 -14.67
N GLU A 125 -16.18 -15.68 -15.87
CA GLU A 125 -15.67 -16.24 -17.13
C GLU A 125 -14.20 -15.86 -17.37
N THR A 126 -13.87 -14.60 -17.10
CA THR A 126 -12.49 -14.10 -17.19
C THR A 126 -11.59 -14.80 -16.17
N VAL A 127 -12.09 -15.00 -14.95
CA VAL A 127 -11.37 -15.75 -13.90
C VAL A 127 -11.10 -17.19 -14.33
N GLY A 128 -12.10 -17.85 -14.91
CA GLY A 128 -11.99 -19.19 -15.49
C GLY A 128 -10.89 -19.30 -16.52
N PHE A 129 -10.87 -18.37 -17.48
CA PHE A 129 -9.82 -18.33 -18.50
C PHE A 129 -8.42 -18.22 -17.89
N TYR A 130 -8.19 -17.30 -16.94
CA TYR A 130 -6.89 -17.15 -16.30
C TYR A 130 -6.49 -18.40 -15.50
N LYS A 131 -7.43 -19.04 -14.79
CA LYS A 131 -7.17 -20.26 -14.02
C LYS A 131 -6.85 -21.43 -14.95
N GLU A 132 -7.72 -21.73 -15.91
CA GLU A 132 -7.68 -22.96 -16.70
C GLU A 132 -6.67 -22.88 -17.83
N ALA A 133 -6.66 -21.80 -18.60
CA ALA A 133 -5.76 -21.65 -19.74
C ALA A 133 -4.36 -21.18 -19.32
N LEU A 134 -4.28 -20.31 -18.30
CA LEU A 134 -3.03 -19.65 -17.90
C LEU A 134 -2.49 -20.10 -16.54
N GLY A 135 -3.15 -21.04 -15.85
CA GLY A 135 -2.63 -21.64 -14.62
C GLY A 135 -2.52 -20.65 -13.45
N ALA A 136 -3.31 -19.58 -13.46
CA ALA A 136 -3.31 -18.62 -12.37
C ALA A 136 -3.74 -19.28 -11.06
N THR A 137 -2.99 -19.04 -9.99
CA THR A 137 -3.29 -19.54 -8.63
C THR A 137 -4.01 -18.48 -7.79
N ARG A 138 -3.93 -17.21 -8.19
CA ARG A 138 -4.59 -16.08 -7.56
C ARG A 138 -5.02 -15.05 -8.60
N VAL A 139 -6.15 -14.39 -8.38
CA VAL A 139 -6.61 -13.26 -9.19
C VAL A 139 -6.84 -12.02 -8.34
N VAL A 140 -6.28 -10.89 -8.77
CA VAL A 140 -6.57 -9.58 -8.17
C VAL A 140 -7.76 -8.98 -8.90
N LEU A 141 -8.90 -8.90 -8.21
CA LEU A 141 -10.12 -8.38 -8.81
C LEU A 141 -10.05 -6.87 -9.06
N ALA A 142 -10.85 -6.41 -10.01
CA ALA A 142 -11.07 -4.99 -10.28
C ALA A 142 -11.69 -4.32 -9.03
N ARG A 143 -11.39 -3.02 -8.83
CA ARG A 143 -11.85 -2.27 -7.64
C ARG A 143 -13.31 -1.80 -7.76
N GLU A 144 -13.88 -2.02 -8.93
CA GLU A 144 -15.23 -1.62 -9.32
C GLU A 144 -16.30 -2.66 -8.98
N LEU A 145 -15.91 -3.80 -8.36
CA LEU A 145 -16.83 -4.87 -7.99
C LEU A 145 -17.44 -4.68 -6.60
N SER A 146 -18.72 -5.04 -6.50
CA SER A 146 -19.47 -5.17 -5.25
C SER A 146 -19.20 -6.50 -4.54
N PHE A 147 -19.56 -6.59 -3.26
CA PHE A 147 -19.51 -7.84 -2.51
C PHE A 147 -20.35 -8.95 -3.12
N GLU A 148 -21.48 -8.62 -3.75
CA GLU A 148 -22.34 -9.60 -4.43
C GLU A 148 -21.62 -10.23 -5.62
N GLU A 149 -21.02 -9.40 -6.48
CA GLU A 149 -20.23 -9.86 -7.63
C GLU A 149 -18.98 -10.65 -7.19
N ILE A 150 -18.28 -10.19 -6.15
CA ILE A 150 -17.11 -10.92 -5.60
C ILE A 150 -17.52 -12.30 -5.10
N LYS A 151 -18.66 -12.40 -4.38
CA LYS A 151 -19.20 -13.69 -3.90
C LYS A 151 -19.58 -14.60 -5.05
N GLU A 152 -20.21 -14.07 -6.09
CA GLU A 152 -20.54 -14.84 -7.30
C GLU A 152 -19.28 -15.43 -7.94
N ILE A 153 -18.24 -14.62 -8.15
CA ILE A 153 -16.94 -15.07 -8.67
C ILE A 153 -16.32 -16.14 -7.76
N LYS A 154 -16.33 -15.93 -6.44
CA LYS A 154 -15.77 -16.88 -5.47
C LYS A 154 -16.51 -18.21 -5.47
N ASN A 155 -17.84 -18.20 -5.59
CA ASN A 155 -18.65 -19.41 -5.64
C ASN A 155 -18.40 -20.23 -6.91
N SER A 156 -18.13 -19.56 -8.04
CA SER A 156 -17.77 -20.24 -9.30
C SER A 156 -16.39 -20.87 -9.25
N TYR A 157 -15.45 -20.30 -8.48
CA TYR A 157 -14.09 -20.83 -8.33
C TYR A 157 -13.64 -20.92 -6.85
N PRO A 158 -14.20 -21.85 -6.04
CA PRO A 158 -13.95 -21.91 -4.60
C PRO A 158 -12.49 -22.12 -4.22
N ASP A 159 -11.74 -22.87 -5.05
CA ASP A 159 -10.33 -23.20 -4.77
C ASP A 159 -9.34 -22.11 -5.20
N LEU A 160 -9.78 -21.11 -5.97
CA LEU A 160 -8.91 -20.04 -6.45
C LEU A 160 -8.78 -18.94 -5.40
N GLU A 161 -7.56 -18.46 -5.15
CA GLU A 161 -7.36 -17.32 -4.24
C GLU A 161 -7.84 -16.02 -4.90
N ILE A 162 -8.68 -15.29 -4.17
CA ILE A 162 -9.15 -13.97 -4.58
C ILE A 162 -8.45 -12.91 -3.75
N GLU A 163 -7.87 -11.93 -4.42
CA GLU A 163 -7.20 -10.79 -3.80
C GLU A 163 -7.95 -9.49 -4.15
N CYS A 164 -8.20 -8.66 -3.15
CA CYS A 164 -8.87 -7.37 -3.35
C CYS A 164 -8.16 -6.25 -2.61
N PHE A 165 -8.20 -5.04 -3.17
CA PHE A 165 -7.67 -3.86 -2.48
C PHE A 165 -8.60 -3.46 -1.34
N VAL A 166 -8.05 -3.36 -0.13
CA VAL A 166 -8.80 -2.95 1.07
C VAL A 166 -8.42 -1.56 1.57
N HIS A 167 -7.24 -1.06 1.17
CA HIS A 167 -6.76 0.25 1.57
C HIS A 167 -5.96 0.96 0.48
N GLY A 168 -6.04 2.28 0.45
CA GLY A 168 -5.18 3.15 -0.35
C GLY A 168 -5.88 3.70 -1.60
N ALA A 169 -5.12 4.36 -2.46
CA ALA A 169 -5.70 5.20 -3.50
C ALA A 169 -6.54 4.43 -4.53
N MET A 170 -7.78 4.88 -4.73
CA MET A 170 -8.64 4.42 -5.83
C MET A 170 -8.17 5.01 -7.17
N CYS A 171 -8.27 4.22 -8.25
CA CYS A 171 -8.04 4.73 -9.60
C CYS A 171 -9.35 5.32 -10.14
N ILE A 172 -9.28 6.47 -10.82
CA ILE A 172 -10.44 7.08 -11.51
C ILE A 172 -10.54 6.67 -12.98
N SER A 173 -9.50 6.01 -13.51
CA SER A 173 -9.48 5.43 -14.86
C SER A 173 -9.59 3.91 -14.75
N TYR A 174 -10.17 3.24 -15.75
CA TYR A 174 -10.36 1.79 -15.75
C TYR A 174 -9.03 1.08 -15.45
N SER A 175 -8.92 0.58 -14.22
CA SER A 175 -7.81 -0.16 -13.62
C SER A 175 -6.43 -0.02 -14.30
N GLY A 176 -5.85 1.19 -14.26
CA GLY A 176 -4.46 1.44 -14.66
C GLY A 176 -4.23 1.91 -16.10
N ARG A 177 -5.28 2.02 -16.93
CA ARG A 177 -5.19 2.53 -18.31
C ARG A 177 -5.48 4.03 -18.35
N CYS A 178 -4.45 4.87 -18.13
CA CYS A 178 -4.62 6.32 -18.06
C CYS A 178 -3.93 7.05 -19.24
N LEU A 179 -4.73 7.46 -20.23
CA LEU A 179 -4.26 8.25 -21.39
C LEU A 179 -3.79 9.65 -20.98
N LEU A 180 -4.43 10.25 -19.97
CA LEU A 180 -4.12 11.59 -19.48
C LEU A 180 -2.68 11.73 -18.99
N SER A 181 -2.11 10.71 -18.36
CA SER A 181 -0.72 10.75 -17.89
C SER A 181 0.25 10.86 -19.06
N ASN A 182 0.06 10.02 -20.08
CA ASN A 182 0.94 9.99 -21.24
C ASN A 182 0.80 11.30 -22.05
N TYR A 183 -0.44 11.69 -22.36
CA TYR A 183 -0.71 12.87 -23.19
C TYR A 183 -0.26 14.18 -22.54
N MET A 184 -0.50 14.37 -21.24
CA MET A 184 -0.24 15.66 -20.58
C MET A 184 1.21 15.83 -20.15
N THR A 185 1.94 14.75 -19.89
CA THR A 185 3.27 14.83 -19.26
C THR A 185 4.34 13.98 -19.95
N GLY A 186 3.98 13.25 -21.00
CA GLY A 186 4.86 12.24 -21.62
C GLY A 186 5.14 11.03 -20.72
N ARG A 187 4.52 10.94 -19.54
CA ARG A 187 4.79 9.88 -18.56
C ARG A 187 3.77 8.75 -18.72
N ASN A 188 4.23 7.59 -19.16
CA ASN A 188 3.37 6.50 -19.57
C ASN A 188 2.88 5.67 -18.37
N SER A 189 1.57 5.73 -18.09
CA SER A 189 0.95 5.00 -16.98
C SER A 189 1.01 3.48 -17.14
N ASN A 190 1.08 2.98 -18.38
CA ASN A 190 1.17 1.55 -18.69
C ASN A 190 2.61 1.00 -18.60
N GLU A 191 3.62 1.88 -18.52
CA GLU A 191 5.02 1.54 -18.20
C GLU A 191 5.35 1.87 -16.73
N GLY A 192 4.34 2.22 -15.93
CA GLY A 192 4.50 2.41 -14.50
C GLY A 192 4.93 3.81 -14.10
N ASP A 193 5.04 4.72 -15.05
CA ASP A 193 5.36 6.13 -14.84
C ASP A 193 4.09 6.98 -14.80
N CYS A 194 3.15 6.63 -13.92
CA CYS A 194 1.91 7.40 -13.79
C CYS A 194 2.20 8.77 -13.14
N ALA A 195 1.96 9.86 -13.87
CA ALA A 195 2.06 11.23 -13.37
C ALA A 195 1.01 11.60 -12.32
N GLN A 196 0.01 10.72 -12.15
CA GLN A 196 -1.18 10.99 -11.36
C GLN A 196 -1.89 12.27 -11.82
N SER A 197 -1.83 12.57 -13.12
CA SER A 197 -2.47 13.71 -13.75
C SER A 197 -3.96 13.75 -13.40
N CYS A 198 -4.58 12.59 -13.17
CA CYS A 198 -5.93 12.50 -12.66
C CYS A 198 -6.21 13.10 -11.25
N ARG A 199 -5.24 13.79 -10.67
CA ARG A 199 -5.30 14.44 -9.36
C ARG A 199 -5.03 15.94 -9.44
N TRP A 200 -4.75 16.49 -10.63
CA TRP A 200 -4.51 17.91 -10.81
C TRP A 200 -5.83 18.69 -10.87
N LYS A 201 -5.74 20.02 -10.78
CA LYS A 201 -6.91 20.89 -11.01
C LYS A 201 -7.00 21.18 -12.50
N TYR A 202 -8.15 20.91 -13.08
CA TYR A 202 -8.40 21.15 -14.49
C TYR A 202 -9.59 22.07 -14.66
N HIS A 203 -9.54 22.82 -15.75
CA HIS A 203 -10.68 23.50 -16.31
C HIS A 203 -10.80 23.04 -17.76
N LEU A 204 -12.02 22.81 -18.23
CA LEU A 204 -12.26 22.51 -19.64
C LEU A 204 -12.39 23.85 -20.38
N MET A 205 -11.63 24.05 -21.46
CA MET A 205 -11.80 25.19 -22.37
C MET A 205 -12.18 24.63 -23.74
N GLU A 206 -13.32 25.06 -24.27
CA GLU A 206 -13.78 24.64 -25.59
C GLU A 206 -13.01 25.40 -26.68
N GLU A 207 -12.67 24.74 -27.78
CA GLU A 207 -11.76 25.25 -28.82
C GLU A 207 -12.23 26.57 -29.43
N LYS A 208 -13.55 26.75 -29.63
CA LYS A 208 -14.13 27.98 -30.20
C LYS A 208 -14.47 29.04 -29.15
N ARG A 209 -14.16 28.80 -27.88
CA ARG A 209 -14.34 29.75 -26.77
C ARG A 209 -13.05 29.94 -25.97
N PRO A 210 -11.99 30.46 -26.60
CA PRO A 210 -10.70 30.66 -25.94
C PRO A 210 -10.83 31.65 -24.77
N GLY A 211 -10.33 31.24 -23.60
CA GLY A 211 -10.38 32.03 -22.36
C GLY A 211 -11.60 31.77 -21.48
N GLU A 212 -12.59 31.01 -21.96
CA GLU A 212 -13.73 30.56 -21.15
C GLU A 212 -13.44 29.20 -20.52
N PHE A 213 -13.12 29.22 -19.24
CA PHE A 213 -12.81 28.02 -18.47
C PHE A 213 -14.06 27.48 -17.77
N MET A 214 -14.54 26.31 -18.20
CA MET A 214 -15.62 25.59 -17.55
C MET A 214 -15.07 24.78 -16.37
N PRO A 215 -15.59 24.99 -15.15
CA PRO A 215 -15.18 24.21 -14.00
C PRO A 215 -15.65 22.77 -14.15
N VAL A 216 -14.99 21.89 -13.42
CA VAL A 216 -15.26 20.47 -13.41
C VAL A 216 -15.78 20.11 -12.01
N TYR A 217 -17.04 19.66 -11.91
CA TYR A 217 -17.82 19.54 -10.65
C TYR A 217 -18.91 18.46 -10.71
N GLU A 218 -19.57 18.17 -9.59
CA GLU A 218 -20.58 17.10 -9.43
C GLU A 218 -21.98 17.63 -9.08
N ASP A 219 -23.01 17.01 -9.66
CA ASP A 219 -24.42 17.18 -9.26
C ASP A 219 -25.13 15.82 -9.13
N ASP A 220 -26.43 15.84 -8.79
CA ASP A 220 -27.30 14.67 -8.56
C ASP A 220 -27.40 13.70 -9.76
N ARG A 221 -26.82 14.04 -10.91
CA ARG A 221 -26.77 13.23 -12.14
C ARG A 221 -25.35 12.72 -12.47
N GLY A 222 -24.33 13.11 -11.71
CA GLY A 222 -22.96 12.59 -11.82
C GLY A 222 -21.87 13.68 -11.81
N THR A 223 -20.62 13.23 -11.66
CA THR A 223 -19.43 14.08 -11.60
C THR A 223 -18.76 14.22 -12.94
N PHE A 224 -18.55 15.47 -13.31
CA PHE A 224 -17.62 15.86 -14.33
C PHE A 224 -16.24 15.99 -13.64
N ILE A 225 -15.17 15.54 -14.31
CA ILE A 225 -13.79 15.13 -13.89
C ILE A 225 -13.10 15.62 -12.57
N PHE A 226 -12.61 14.62 -11.81
CA PHE A 226 -11.56 14.59 -10.76
C PHE A 226 -11.99 14.60 -9.29
N ASN A 227 -12.25 13.40 -8.76
CA ASN A 227 -11.94 13.10 -7.37
C ASN A 227 -11.64 11.61 -7.16
N SER A 228 -10.53 11.27 -6.49
CA SER A 228 -10.27 9.88 -6.09
C SER A 228 -10.01 9.83 -4.58
N LYS A 229 -11.00 9.33 -3.84
CA LYS A 229 -10.87 8.97 -2.44
C LYS A 229 -9.93 7.78 -2.26
N ASP A 230 -9.44 7.60 -1.04
CA ASP A 230 -8.72 6.39 -0.66
C ASP A 230 -9.77 5.33 -0.25
N ILE A 231 -9.64 4.11 -0.75
CA ILE A 231 -10.42 2.98 -0.23
C ILE A 231 -9.97 2.72 1.21
N CYS A 232 -10.92 2.44 2.10
CA CYS A 232 -10.63 1.93 3.42
C CYS A 232 -11.76 1.01 3.89
N MET A 233 -11.45 -0.26 4.07
CA MET A 233 -12.40 -1.30 4.48
C MET A 233 -12.14 -1.79 5.91
N ILE A 234 -11.42 -1.02 6.74
CA ILE A 234 -10.98 -1.46 8.07
C ILE A 234 -12.15 -1.77 9.03
N GLU A 235 -13.29 -1.10 8.85
CA GLU A 235 -14.53 -1.33 9.61
C GLU A 235 -15.33 -2.56 9.14
N HIS A 236 -14.91 -3.20 8.05
CA HIS A 236 -15.69 -4.20 7.31
C HIS A 236 -14.91 -5.50 7.09
N ILE A 237 -14.03 -5.86 8.05
CA ILE A 237 -13.27 -7.11 8.02
C ILE A 237 -14.20 -8.32 7.95
N ASP A 238 -15.31 -8.28 8.68
CA ASP A 238 -16.36 -9.30 8.65
C ASP A 238 -16.87 -9.53 7.22
N LYS A 239 -17.25 -8.45 6.50
CA LYS A 239 -17.78 -8.53 5.14
C LYS A 239 -16.76 -9.00 4.12
N LEU A 240 -15.50 -8.57 4.26
CA LEU A 240 -14.41 -9.04 3.42
C LEU A 240 -14.18 -10.56 3.59
N VAL A 241 -14.20 -11.06 4.83
CA VAL A 241 -14.06 -12.49 5.13
C VAL A 241 -15.28 -13.28 4.65
N GLU A 242 -16.50 -12.80 4.90
CA GLU A 242 -17.76 -13.39 4.43
C GLU A 242 -17.82 -13.48 2.89
N ALA A 243 -17.20 -12.55 2.18
CA ALA A 243 -17.10 -12.58 0.72
C ALA A 243 -16.09 -13.61 0.18
N GLY A 244 -15.34 -14.28 1.05
CA GLY A 244 -14.36 -15.30 0.69
C GLY A 244 -13.07 -14.74 0.08
N ILE A 245 -12.78 -13.45 0.30
CA ILE A 245 -11.54 -12.82 -0.13
C ILE A 245 -10.38 -13.46 0.64
N SER A 246 -9.38 -13.94 -0.10
CA SER A 246 -8.26 -14.73 0.42
C SER A 246 -7.05 -13.87 0.80
N SER A 247 -6.86 -12.73 0.13
CA SER A 247 -5.77 -11.79 0.40
C SER A 247 -6.26 -10.33 0.39
N PHE A 248 -5.96 -9.62 1.47
CA PHE A 248 -6.30 -8.21 1.68
C PHE A 248 -5.11 -7.36 1.26
N LYS A 249 -5.23 -6.69 0.12
CA LYS A 249 -4.13 -5.93 -0.47
C LYS A 249 -4.19 -4.46 -0.07
N ILE A 250 -3.08 -3.96 0.46
CA ILE A 250 -2.86 -2.53 0.73
C ILE A 250 -2.17 -1.89 -0.48
N GLU A 251 -2.66 -0.76 -0.99
CA GLU A 251 -1.92 0.08 -1.93
C GLU A 251 -0.98 1.02 -1.18
N GLY A 252 0.26 1.18 -1.66
CA GLY A 252 1.18 2.20 -1.23
C GLY A 252 2.65 1.96 -1.57
N ARG A 253 3.04 1.32 -2.70
CA ARG A 253 4.48 1.05 -2.98
C ARG A 253 5.38 2.30 -3.04
N VAL A 254 4.79 3.46 -3.32
CA VAL A 254 5.47 4.77 -3.34
C VAL A 254 5.23 5.59 -2.07
N LYS A 255 4.53 5.03 -1.08
CA LYS A 255 4.27 5.70 0.21
C LYS A 255 5.47 5.52 1.14
N SER A 256 5.52 6.33 2.20
CA SER A 256 6.58 6.28 3.20
C SER A 256 6.53 4.99 4.04
N GLU A 257 7.64 4.66 4.68
CA GLU A 257 7.73 3.57 5.66
C GLU A 257 6.69 3.73 6.79
N TYR A 258 6.54 4.95 7.32
CA TYR A 258 5.54 5.27 8.34
C TYR A 258 4.09 4.98 7.88
N TYR A 259 3.77 5.20 6.60
CA TYR A 259 2.47 4.82 6.05
C TYR A 259 2.30 3.30 6.06
N VAL A 260 3.30 2.56 5.60
CA VAL A 260 3.28 1.09 5.57
C VAL A 260 3.09 0.54 6.99
N ALA A 261 3.90 0.98 7.95
CA ALA A 261 3.82 0.57 9.35
C ALA A 261 2.43 0.81 9.95
N THR A 262 1.89 2.03 9.80
CA THR A 262 0.60 2.40 10.39
C THR A 262 -0.56 1.60 9.79
N VAL A 263 -0.60 1.49 8.46
CA VAL A 263 -1.70 0.80 7.77
C VAL A 263 -1.64 -0.70 8.02
N VAL A 264 -0.46 -1.32 7.90
CA VAL A 264 -0.30 -2.77 8.11
C VAL A 264 -0.69 -3.14 9.53
N LYS A 265 -0.20 -2.41 10.53
CA LYS A 265 -0.56 -2.69 11.92
C LYS A 265 -2.05 -2.52 12.19
N ALA A 266 -2.66 -1.43 11.72
CA ALA A 266 -4.09 -1.21 11.93
C ALA A 266 -4.94 -2.35 11.33
N TYR A 267 -4.59 -2.84 10.12
CA TYR A 267 -5.28 -3.97 9.52
C TYR A 267 -4.95 -5.31 10.19
N ARG A 268 -3.72 -5.54 10.63
CA ARG A 268 -3.32 -6.73 11.38
C ARG A 268 -4.15 -6.85 12.66
N ASP A 269 -4.20 -5.77 13.43
CA ASP A 269 -4.98 -5.67 14.67
C ASP A 269 -6.49 -5.90 14.38
N ALA A 270 -7.05 -5.27 13.33
CA ALA A 270 -8.46 -5.44 12.96
C ALA A 270 -8.80 -6.89 12.56
N ILE A 271 -7.91 -7.55 11.80
CA ILE A 271 -8.08 -8.96 11.41
C ILE A 271 -7.94 -9.86 12.65
N ASP A 272 -6.97 -9.60 13.53
CA ASP A 272 -6.80 -10.40 14.75
C ASP A 272 -7.97 -10.28 15.71
N ASP A 273 -8.49 -9.07 15.91
CA ASP A 273 -9.65 -8.83 16.75
C ASP A 273 -10.88 -9.58 16.23
N TYR A 274 -11.14 -9.53 14.91
CA TYR A 274 -12.23 -10.29 14.29
C TYR A 274 -12.09 -11.81 14.51
N PHE A 275 -10.92 -12.38 14.24
CA PHE A 275 -10.69 -13.83 14.42
C PHE A 275 -10.61 -14.26 15.89
N SER A 276 -10.41 -13.32 16.81
CA SER A 276 -10.46 -13.54 18.27
C SER A 276 -11.86 -13.34 18.85
N GLY A 277 -12.86 -12.99 18.03
CA GLY A 277 -14.25 -12.75 18.46
C GLY A 277 -14.46 -11.42 19.18
N LYS A 278 -13.51 -10.47 19.08
CA LYS A 278 -13.64 -9.13 19.65
C LYS A 278 -14.43 -8.23 18.70
N PRO A 279 -15.19 -7.24 19.23
CA PRO A 279 -15.80 -6.23 18.39
C PRO A 279 -14.74 -5.36 17.71
N PHE A 280 -15.10 -4.76 16.57
CA PHE A 280 -14.22 -3.80 15.89
C PHE A 280 -13.85 -2.65 16.83
N ASN A 281 -12.56 -2.32 16.91
CA ASN A 281 -12.05 -1.20 17.68
C ASN A 281 -12.03 0.07 16.81
N PRO A 282 -12.89 1.08 17.09
CA PRO A 282 -12.94 2.32 16.29
C PRO A 282 -11.62 3.10 16.26
N GLN A 283 -10.75 2.93 17.27
CA GLN A 283 -9.45 3.59 17.30
C GLN A 283 -8.55 3.19 16.12
N LEU A 284 -8.74 1.99 15.55
CA LEU A 284 -7.97 1.56 14.38
C LEU A 284 -8.23 2.44 13.15
N LYS A 285 -9.45 2.96 13.01
CA LYS A 285 -9.77 3.94 11.96
C LYS A 285 -9.14 5.30 12.25
N GLU A 286 -9.11 5.72 13.51
CA GLU A 286 -8.43 6.96 13.91
C GLU A 286 -6.91 6.88 13.66
N GLU A 287 -6.28 5.72 13.88
CA GLU A 287 -4.88 5.48 13.53
C GLU A 287 -4.59 5.73 12.05
N LEU A 288 -5.48 5.25 11.17
CA LEU A 288 -5.35 5.49 9.73
C LEU A 288 -5.46 6.98 9.37
N LYS A 289 -6.13 7.81 10.18
CA LYS A 289 -6.17 9.27 9.95
C LYS A 289 -4.87 9.99 10.33
N LYS A 290 -3.95 9.33 11.02
CA LYS A 290 -2.65 9.89 11.45
C LYS A 290 -1.55 9.82 10.38
N ILE A 291 -1.89 9.31 9.19
CA ILE A 291 -1.01 9.34 8.00
C ILE A 291 -1.55 10.34 6.97
N SER A 292 -0.73 10.67 5.97
CA SER A 292 -1.18 11.47 4.83
C SER A 292 -2.17 10.68 3.98
N HIS A 293 -3.45 10.97 4.14
CA HIS A 293 -4.56 10.30 3.48
C HIS A 293 -5.50 11.31 2.81
N ARG A 294 -6.35 10.80 1.93
CA ARG A 294 -7.54 11.49 1.45
C ARG A 294 -8.76 11.01 2.22
N GLN A 295 -9.90 11.65 2.04
CA GLN A 295 -11.13 11.10 2.60
C GLN A 295 -11.31 9.64 2.19
N TYR A 296 -11.73 8.84 3.15
CA TYR A 296 -11.95 7.42 2.95
C TYR A 296 -13.31 7.13 2.34
N THR A 297 -13.38 6.04 1.58
CA THR A 297 -14.61 5.46 1.02
C THR A 297 -14.53 3.95 1.06
N THR A 298 -15.68 3.30 1.05
CA THR A 298 -15.80 1.85 0.80
C THR A 298 -15.74 1.51 -0.68
N GLY A 299 -15.64 2.51 -1.57
CA GLY A 299 -15.66 2.30 -3.01
C GLY A 299 -16.91 1.55 -3.47
N PHE A 300 -16.72 0.55 -4.32
CA PHE A 300 -17.81 -0.19 -4.95
C PHE A 300 -18.29 -1.41 -4.14
N TYR A 301 -17.67 -1.71 -2.99
CA TYR A 301 -17.94 -2.93 -2.23
C TYR A 301 -19.43 -3.08 -1.83
N PHE A 302 -20.13 -1.98 -1.54
CA PHE A 302 -21.56 -1.97 -1.19
C PHE A 302 -22.48 -1.62 -2.38
N GLY A 303 -21.99 -1.77 -3.61
CA GLY A 303 -22.71 -1.41 -4.83
C GLY A 303 -22.19 -0.13 -5.46
N LYS A 304 -23.03 0.52 -6.28
CA LYS A 304 -22.64 1.78 -6.93
C LYS A 304 -22.33 2.84 -5.86
N PRO A 305 -21.14 3.47 -5.90
CA PRO A 305 -20.81 4.55 -4.98
C PRO A 305 -21.85 5.65 -5.11
N ASP A 306 -22.47 6.03 -4.00
CA ASP A 306 -23.45 7.11 -3.94
C ASP A 306 -22.77 8.46 -3.69
N ASN A 307 -23.57 9.50 -3.45
CA ASN A 307 -23.09 10.85 -3.20
C ASN A 307 -22.30 11.00 -1.89
N THR A 308 -22.03 9.93 -1.14
CA THR A 308 -21.13 9.95 0.03
C THR A 308 -19.76 9.38 -0.30
N ALA A 309 -19.61 8.75 -1.47
CA ALA A 309 -18.36 8.17 -1.93
C ALA A 309 -17.45 9.17 -2.68
N GLN A 310 -17.87 10.42 -2.85
CA GLN A 310 -17.10 11.51 -3.45
C GLN A 310 -16.85 12.67 -2.47
N VAL A 311 -15.76 13.45 -2.64
CA VAL A 311 -15.49 14.62 -1.78
C VAL A 311 -16.00 15.87 -2.48
N TYR A 312 -16.97 16.54 -1.87
CA TYR A 312 -17.58 17.76 -2.42
C TYR A 312 -16.92 19.04 -1.88
N THR A 313 -16.01 18.92 -0.91
CA THR A 313 -15.50 20.07 -0.14
C THR A 313 -14.04 20.40 -0.43
N THR A 314 -13.10 19.44 -0.32
CA THR A 314 -11.67 19.66 -0.61
C THR A 314 -10.97 18.39 -1.13
N ASN A 315 -9.98 18.53 -2.01
CA ASN A 315 -9.19 17.43 -2.58
C ASN A 315 -7.76 17.34 -1.99
N SER A 316 -7.55 18.03 -0.86
CA SER A 316 -6.24 18.16 -0.20
C SER A 316 -5.97 16.98 0.72
N TYR A 317 -4.70 16.60 0.86
CA TYR A 317 -4.30 15.60 1.86
C TYR A 317 -4.58 16.11 3.27
N VAL A 318 -5.22 15.28 4.08
CA VAL A 318 -5.36 15.50 5.51
C VAL A 318 -4.06 15.04 6.18
N ARG A 319 -3.44 15.91 6.98
CA ARG A 319 -2.19 15.65 7.71
C ARG A 319 -2.27 16.27 9.11
N ASN A 320 -3.01 15.61 10.00
CA ASN A 320 -3.19 16.07 11.38
C ASN A 320 -2.03 15.64 12.29
N TYR A 321 -1.14 14.78 11.79
CA TYR A 321 0.03 14.29 12.52
C TYR A 321 1.29 14.49 11.68
N GLU A 322 2.41 14.62 12.38
CA GLU A 322 3.75 14.73 11.81
C GLU A 322 4.61 13.58 12.31
N LEU A 323 5.35 12.95 11.39
CA LEU A 323 6.37 11.97 11.75
C LEU A 323 7.58 12.70 12.31
N ILE A 324 7.86 12.54 13.59
CA ILE A 324 8.97 13.20 14.27
C ILE A 324 10.29 12.48 14.03
N GLY A 325 10.30 11.15 14.03
CA GLY A 325 11.52 10.38 13.84
C GLY A 325 11.29 8.89 13.87
N THR A 326 12.38 8.14 13.76
CA THR A 326 12.40 6.68 13.87
C THR A 326 13.30 6.28 15.03
N VAL A 327 12.89 5.31 15.82
CA VAL A 327 13.70 4.75 16.91
C VAL A 327 14.81 3.90 16.31
N VAL A 328 16.06 4.25 16.60
CA VAL A 328 17.23 3.54 16.10
C VAL A 328 17.85 2.64 17.17
N ASP A 329 17.67 2.97 18.45
CA ASP A 329 18.24 2.22 19.57
C ASP A 329 17.49 2.50 20.89
N TYR A 330 17.74 1.71 21.92
CA TYR A 330 17.26 1.90 23.28
C TYR A 330 18.34 1.53 24.30
N ILE A 331 18.74 2.50 25.13
CA ILE A 331 19.80 2.36 26.14
C ILE A 331 19.15 1.91 27.46
N GLU A 332 19.38 0.66 27.84
CA GLU A 332 18.74 0.05 29.01
C GLU A 332 19.25 0.64 30.33
N GLU A 333 20.54 0.99 30.39
CA GLU A 333 21.20 1.49 31.60
C GLU A 333 20.65 2.85 32.05
N THR A 334 20.34 3.72 31.08
CA THR A 334 19.81 5.08 31.33
C THR A 334 18.31 5.17 31.10
N LYS A 335 17.68 4.12 30.56
CA LYS A 335 16.27 4.08 30.14
C LYS A 335 15.95 5.20 29.16
N GLU A 336 16.73 5.24 28.08
CA GLU A 336 16.62 6.29 27.06
C GLU A 336 16.35 5.67 25.69
N VAL A 337 15.36 6.22 25.00
CA VAL A 337 15.11 5.89 23.58
C VAL A 337 15.96 6.79 22.70
N VAL A 338 16.65 6.21 21.71
CA VAL A 338 17.43 6.93 20.72
C VAL A 338 16.58 7.10 19.45
N ILE A 339 16.33 8.36 19.09
CA ILE A 339 15.48 8.74 17.96
C ILE A 339 16.35 9.40 16.91
N GLU A 340 16.32 8.88 15.68
CA GLU A 340 16.80 9.60 14.51
C GLU A 340 15.70 10.55 14.02
N GLN A 341 15.95 11.84 14.16
CA GLN A 341 15.00 12.90 13.87
C GLN A 341 14.71 13.00 12.37
N ARG A 342 13.44 13.26 12.04
CA ARG A 342 12.97 13.59 10.69
C ARG A 342 12.32 14.97 10.62
N ASN A 343 11.51 15.32 11.61
CA ASN A 343 10.91 16.64 11.74
C ASN A 343 11.19 17.24 13.12
N ARG A 344 11.20 18.57 13.18
CA ARG A 344 11.52 19.33 14.38
C ARG A 344 10.51 19.07 15.49
N PHE A 345 11.00 18.85 16.71
CA PHE A 345 10.21 18.80 17.93
C PHE A 345 10.97 19.45 19.10
N PHE A 346 10.24 19.76 20.15
CA PHE A 346 10.71 20.55 21.29
C PHE A 346 10.61 19.77 22.59
N LYS A 347 11.44 20.17 23.55
CA LYS A 347 11.30 19.73 24.93
C LYS A 347 9.90 20.09 25.45
N GLY A 348 9.26 19.13 26.11
CA GLY A 348 7.88 19.25 26.59
C GLY A 348 6.81 18.84 25.57
N ASP A 349 7.17 18.50 24.33
CA ASP A 349 6.20 17.98 23.36
C ASP A 349 5.67 16.60 23.81
N GLU A 350 4.36 16.40 23.63
CA GLU A 350 3.72 15.09 23.72
C GLU A 350 3.96 14.31 22.42
N LEU A 351 4.58 13.14 22.54
CA LEU A 351 4.93 12.26 21.43
C LEU A 351 4.18 10.94 21.55
N GLU A 352 3.74 10.40 20.42
CA GLU A 352 3.24 9.03 20.31
C GLU A 352 4.32 8.15 19.66
N ILE A 353 4.62 7.01 20.28
CA ILE A 353 5.53 6.01 19.70
C ILE A 353 4.70 4.83 19.21
N LEU A 354 4.58 4.71 17.90
CA LEU A 354 4.00 3.57 17.21
C LEU A 354 5.04 2.44 17.15
N MET A 355 4.69 1.27 17.68
CA MET A 355 5.55 0.10 17.76
C MET A 355 4.91 -1.11 17.06
N PRO A 356 5.73 -2.09 16.62
CA PRO A 356 5.25 -3.42 16.26
C PRO A 356 4.48 -4.10 17.41
N ASP A 357 3.45 -4.88 17.08
CA ASP A 357 2.67 -5.79 17.95
C ASP A 357 1.92 -5.19 19.16
N VAL A 358 2.34 -4.06 19.70
CA VAL A 358 1.74 -3.43 20.89
C VAL A 358 1.06 -2.11 20.55
N PRO A 359 0.08 -1.65 21.35
CA PRO A 359 -0.48 -0.31 21.19
C PRO A 359 0.61 0.76 21.27
N PHE A 360 0.39 1.89 20.60
CA PHE A 360 1.28 3.03 20.74
C PHE A 360 1.28 3.53 22.19
N ILE A 361 2.41 4.08 22.63
CA ILE A 361 2.51 4.75 23.93
C ILE A 361 2.60 6.26 23.74
N LYS A 362 2.23 7.01 24.76
CA LYS A 362 2.45 8.45 24.84
C LYS A 362 3.60 8.72 25.80
N ILE A 363 4.53 9.58 25.38
CA ILE A 363 5.61 10.08 26.21
C ILE A 363 5.70 11.60 26.08
N THR A 364 6.15 12.27 27.12
CA THR A 364 6.56 13.68 27.04
C THR A 364 8.05 13.72 26.76
N ALA A 365 8.50 14.55 25.81
CA ALA A 365 9.91 14.84 25.58
C ALA A 365 10.49 15.69 26.72
N SER A 366 10.53 15.15 27.94
CA SER A 366 10.90 15.87 29.17
C SER A 366 12.35 16.36 29.16
N LYS A 367 13.23 15.63 28.47
CA LYS A 367 14.62 15.99 28.15
C LYS A 367 14.93 15.53 26.74
N ILE A 368 15.76 16.29 26.04
CA ILE A 368 16.32 15.90 24.74
C ILE A 368 17.83 16.04 24.88
N ILE A 369 18.57 14.96 24.64
CA ILE A 369 20.03 14.93 24.77
C ILE A 369 20.62 14.65 23.39
N ASN A 370 21.53 15.49 22.91
CA ASN A 370 22.21 15.29 21.62
C ASN A 370 23.33 14.25 21.71
N GLU A 371 24.01 14.00 20.58
CA GLU A 371 25.14 13.07 20.48
C GLU A 371 26.36 13.53 21.30
N ASP A 372 26.49 14.84 21.56
CA ASP A 372 27.55 15.44 22.38
C ASP A 372 27.26 15.37 23.90
N ASN A 373 26.15 14.74 24.30
CA ASN A 373 25.66 14.64 25.70
C ASN A 373 25.18 15.97 26.30
N GLU A 374 24.81 16.93 25.46
CA GLU A 374 24.23 18.21 25.88
C GLU A 374 22.70 18.14 25.88
N GLU A 375 22.08 18.73 26.91
CA GLU A 375 20.63 18.90 26.93
C GLU A 375 20.22 20.07 26.03
N ILE A 376 19.31 19.82 25.11
CA ILE A 376 18.83 20.79 24.12
C ILE A 376 17.32 21.02 24.27
N ASP A 377 16.84 22.22 23.96
CA ASP A 377 15.40 22.54 24.00
C ASP A 377 14.67 22.16 22.71
N VAL A 378 15.40 21.93 21.62
CA VAL A 378 14.87 21.63 20.30
C VAL A 378 15.78 20.64 19.59
N ALA A 379 15.20 19.72 18.83
CA ALA A 379 15.91 18.89 17.85
C ALA A 379 15.63 19.42 16.43
N PRO A 380 16.45 20.35 15.89
CA PRO A 380 16.10 21.12 14.69
C PRO A 380 16.60 20.50 13.39
N HIS A 381 17.56 19.57 13.44
CA HIS A 381 18.27 19.07 12.26
C HIS A 381 17.78 17.67 11.85
N PRO A 382 17.37 17.47 10.58
CA PRO A 382 17.11 16.15 10.01
C PRO A 382 18.29 15.19 10.22
N GLN A 383 17.99 13.94 10.54
CA GLN A 383 18.94 12.86 10.83
C GLN A 383 19.77 13.02 12.11
N MET A 384 19.56 14.09 12.88
CA MET A 384 20.14 14.23 14.21
C MET A 384 19.66 13.09 15.10
N LYS A 385 20.58 12.41 15.79
CA LYS A 385 20.21 11.45 16.81
C LYS A 385 20.06 12.14 18.15
N VAL A 386 18.96 11.87 18.82
CA VAL A 386 18.67 12.42 20.14
C VAL A 386 18.16 11.35 21.07
N ARG A 387 18.47 11.48 22.36
CA ARG A 387 18.00 10.61 23.43
C ARG A 387 16.92 11.29 24.24
N ILE A 388 15.87 10.53 24.55
CA ILE A 388 14.75 10.97 25.39
C ILE A 388 14.52 9.91 26.48
N PRO A 389 14.31 10.29 27.75
CA PRO A 389 13.93 9.36 28.80
C PRO A 389 12.64 8.61 28.44
N CYS A 390 12.67 7.27 28.54
CA CYS A 390 11.52 6.42 28.30
C CYS A 390 11.66 5.13 29.13
N GLU A 391 10.79 4.94 30.12
CA GLU A 391 10.81 3.76 31.00
C GLU A 391 10.44 2.45 30.29
N VAL A 392 9.71 2.56 29.17
CA VAL A 392 9.29 1.42 28.37
C VAL A 392 10.35 1.14 27.32
N LYS A 393 10.81 -0.11 27.26
CA LYS A 393 11.72 -0.56 26.21
C LYS A 393 11.04 -0.47 24.84
N ILE A 394 11.64 0.32 23.94
CA ILE A 394 11.11 0.56 22.60
C ILE A 394 11.94 -0.21 21.57
N PRO A 395 11.32 -1.03 20.70
CA PRO A 395 12.06 -1.71 19.65
C PRO A 395 12.53 -0.74 18.56
N THR A 396 13.72 -1.01 18.02
CA THR A 396 14.24 -0.34 16.81
C THR A 396 13.26 -0.48 15.65
N GLY A 397 13.12 0.56 14.83
CA GLY A 397 12.13 0.62 13.75
C GLY A 397 10.73 1.10 14.19
N SER A 398 10.58 1.51 15.46
CA SER A 398 9.38 2.21 15.93
C SER A 398 9.31 3.63 15.38
N PHE A 399 8.10 4.14 15.12
CA PHE A 399 7.91 5.49 14.59
C PHE A 399 7.41 6.44 15.68
N VAL A 400 8.08 7.58 15.81
CA VAL A 400 7.69 8.65 16.74
C VAL A 400 6.92 9.71 15.96
N ARG A 401 5.73 10.07 16.44
CA ARG A 401 4.85 11.05 15.78
C ARG A 401 4.26 12.04 16.78
N LYS A 402 3.79 13.17 16.28
CA LYS A 402 3.18 14.24 17.06
C LYS A 402 1.93 14.76 16.37
N GLU A 403 0.90 15.09 17.16
CA GLU A 403 -0.28 15.78 16.65
C GLU A 403 0.05 17.23 16.28
N LYS A 404 -0.39 17.70 15.11
CA LYS A 404 -0.25 19.11 14.72
C LYS A 404 -1.27 19.93 15.50
N LEU A 405 -0.78 20.78 16.40
CA LEU A 405 -1.61 21.87 16.94
C LEU A 405 -1.94 22.81 15.77
N LEU A 406 -3.22 22.88 15.41
CA LEU A 406 -3.75 23.73 14.33
C LEU A 406 -3.70 25.21 14.70
#